data_AF-A0A2K3N856-F1
#
_entry.id   AF-A0A2K3N856-F1
#
_cell.length_a   1.000
_cell.length_b   1.000
_cell.length_c   1.000
_cell.angle_alpha   90.00
_cell.angle_beta   90.00
_cell.angle_gamma   90.00
#
_symmetry.space_group_name_H-M   'P 1'
#
loop_
_entity.id
_entity.type
_entity.pdbx_description
1 polymer ?
#
loop_
_entity_poly.entity_id
_entity_poly.type
_entity_poly.pdbx_seq_one_letter_code
_entity_poly.pdbx_strand_id
1 'polypeptide(L)'
;IKQASMTLVKMYMKRLTMELKSNRNSDRESSQDSLLLQGVHFAYRAHQFAGGLDSETLCAFEEIRQRVPGHLVGSRELLACIASS
;
A
#
# COMPACT_ATOMS: atom_id res chain seq x y z
N ILE A 1 -18.92 -13.83 3.25
CA ILE A 1 -17.44 -13.80 3.02
C ILE A 1 -16.91 -12.36 2.95
N LYS A 2 -17.35 -11.53 1.99
CA LYS A 2 -16.86 -10.14 1.80
C LYS A 2 -16.81 -9.29 3.08
N GLN A 3 -17.89 -9.26 3.85
CA GLN A 3 -17.96 -8.48 5.09
C GLN A 3 -16.94 -8.95 6.15
N ALA A 4 -16.82 -10.27 6.36
CA ALA A 4 -15.85 -10.84 7.31
C ALA A 4 -14.40 -10.56 6.88
N SER A 5 -14.10 -10.68 5.58
CA SER A 5 -12.81 -10.28 5.01
C SER A 5 -12.51 -8.81 5.25
N MET A 6 -13.52 -7.94 5.15
CA MET A 6 -13.35 -6.50 5.41
C MET A 6 -13.12 -6.16 6.88
N THR A 7 -13.71 -6.93 7.79
CA THR A 7 -13.37 -6.85 9.22
C THR A 7 -11.90 -7.18 9.45
N LEU A 8 -11.39 -8.25 8.83
CA LEU A 8 -9.98 -8.66 8.95
C LEU A 8 -9.02 -7.61 8.38
N VAL A 9 -9.35 -7.02 7.22
CA VAL A 9 -8.59 -5.89 6.65
C VAL A 9 -8.50 -4.74 7.64
N LYS A 10 -9.63 -4.33 8.24
CA LYS A 10 -9.65 -3.24 9.23
C LYS A 10 -8.80 -3.58 10.46
N MET A 11 -8.83 -4.82 10.93
CA MET A 11 -7.99 -5.28 12.05
C MET A 11 -6.50 -5.22 11.71
N TYR A 12 -6.12 -5.67 10.52
CA TYR A 12 -4.74 -5.59 10.04
C TYR A 12 -4.25 -4.14 9.95
N MET A 13 -5.01 -3.24 9.33
CA MET A 13 -4.61 -1.83 9.18
C MET A 13 -4.45 -1.11 10.53
N LYS A 14 -5.31 -1.44 11.51
CA LYS A 14 -5.17 -0.95 12.88
C LYS A 14 -3.87 -1.43 13.54
N ARG A 15 -3.55 -2.72 13.39
CA ARG A 15 -2.33 -3.30 13.94
C ARG A 15 -1.08 -2.70 13.29
N LEU A 16 -1.07 -2.57 11.97
CA LEU A 16 0.04 -1.96 11.22
C LEU A 16 0.29 -0.52 11.69
N THR A 17 -0.76 0.26 11.90
CA THR A 17 -0.64 1.63 12.42
C THR A 17 -0.04 1.66 13.84
N MET A 18 -0.41 0.70 14.69
CA MET A 18 0.14 0.58 16.04
C MET A 18 1.62 0.20 16.03
N GLU A 19 2.00 -0.77 15.19
CA GLU A 19 3.38 -1.19 15.01
C GLU A 19 4.26 -0.06 14.45
N LEU A 20 3.76 0.71 13.47
CA LEU A 20 4.45 1.87 12.91
C LEU A 20 4.70 2.97 13.95
N LYS A 21 3.72 3.21 14.84
CA LYS A 21 3.85 4.20 15.93
C LYS A 21 4.83 3.72 17.01
N SER A 22 4.81 2.43 17.34
CA SER A 22 5.72 1.84 18.33
C SER A 22 7.17 1.85 17.85
N ASN A 23 7.39 1.59 16.55
CA ASN A 23 8.72 1.49 15.96
C ASN A 23 9.35 2.86 15.64
N ARG A 24 8.58 3.96 15.65
CA ARG A 24 9.08 5.31 15.36
C ARG A 24 10.20 5.79 16.29
N ASN A 25 10.34 5.18 17.46
CA ASN A 25 11.38 5.52 18.45
C ASN A 25 12.57 4.53 18.42
N SER A 26 12.59 3.59 17.47
CA SER A 26 13.65 2.62 17.30
C SER A 26 14.56 3.03 16.14
N ASP A 27 15.86 2.76 16.24
CA ASP A 27 16.88 3.00 15.21
C ASP A 27 16.74 2.06 13.98
N ARG A 28 15.55 1.47 13.79
CA ARG A 28 15.23 0.47 12.76
C ARG A 28 14.39 1.08 11.64
N GLU A 29 14.87 2.17 11.09
CA GLU A 29 14.19 2.94 10.03
C GLU A 29 13.89 2.07 8.79
N SER A 30 14.83 1.19 8.37
CA SER A 30 14.63 0.25 7.26
C SER A 30 13.51 -0.78 7.48
N SER A 31 13.28 -1.19 8.74
CA SER A 31 12.17 -2.07 9.10
C SER A 31 10.83 -1.32 9.08
N GLN A 32 10.85 -0.02 9.32
CA GLN A 32 9.66 0.82 9.27
C GLN A 32 9.20 1.05 7.82
N ASP A 33 10.13 1.29 6.90
CA ASP A 33 9.84 1.46 5.47
C ASP A 33 9.27 0.20 4.82
N SER A 34 9.83 -0.96 5.15
CA SER A 34 9.31 -2.25 4.64
C SER A 34 7.90 -2.55 5.16
N LEU A 35 7.63 -2.26 6.44
CA LEU A 35 6.29 -2.38 7.03
C LEU A 35 5.30 -1.42 6.37
N LEU A 36 5.71 -0.19 6.10
CA LEU A 36 4.89 0.81 5.41
C LEU A 36 4.55 0.34 3.99
N LEU A 37 5.54 -0.12 3.24
CA LEU A 37 5.34 -0.62 1.87
C LEU A 37 4.37 -1.82 1.84
N GLN A 38 4.53 -2.76 2.77
CA GLN A 38 3.61 -3.88 2.91
C GLN A 38 2.18 -3.41 3.23
N GLY A 39 2.04 -2.40 4.09
CA GLY A 39 0.76 -1.81 4.44
C GLY A 39 0.05 -1.15 3.25
N VAL A 40 0.79 -0.41 2.44
CA VAL A 40 0.27 0.22 1.22
C VAL A 40 -0.18 -0.85 0.21
N HIS A 41 0.64 -1.87 -0.04
CA HIS A 41 0.27 -2.98 -0.93
C HIS A 41 -0.98 -3.72 -0.43
N PHE A 42 -1.06 -3.97 0.88
CA PHE A 42 -2.22 -4.62 1.46
C PHE A 42 -3.49 -3.77 1.34
N ALA A 43 -3.41 -2.47 1.64
CA ALA A 43 -4.54 -1.55 1.52
C ALA A 43 -5.07 -1.51 0.08
N TYR A 44 -4.17 -1.45 -0.90
CA TYR A 44 -4.50 -1.51 -2.32
C TYR A 44 -5.27 -2.79 -2.68
N ARG A 45 -4.76 -3.96 -2.25
CA ARG A 45 -5.42 -5.26 -2.51
C ARG A 45 -6.77 -5.37 -1.80
N ALA A 46 -6.88 -4.86 -0.58
CA ALA A 46 -8.14 -4.82 0.15
C ALA A 46 -9.17 -3.92 -0.54
N HIS A 47 -8.72 -2.81 -1.13
CA HIS A 47 -9.56 -1.89 -1.87
C HIS A 47 -10.03 -2.51 -3.20
N GLN A 48 -9.14 -3.18 -3.95
CA GLN A 48 -9.53 -3.98 -5.12
C GLN A 48 -10.58 -5.05 -4.76
N PHE A 49 -10.40 -5.73 -3.63
CA PHE A 49 -11.35 -6.72 -3.11
C PHE A 49 -12.71 -6.11 -2.72
N ALA A 50 -12.73 -4.86 -2.26
CA ALA A 50 -13.96 -4.15 -1.89
C ALA A 50 -14.83 -3.77 -3.12
N GLY A 51 -14.24 -3.72 -4.32
CA GLY A 51 -14.94 -3.36 -5.55
C GLY A 51 -14.24 -2.31 -6.41
N GLY A 52 -12.97 -1.99 -6.16
CA GLY A 52 -12.15 -1.12 -7.01
C GLY A 52 -11.90 0.26 -6.40
N LEU A 53 -10.78 0.88 -6.82
CA LEU A 53 -10.39 2.24 -6.46
C LEU A 53 -11.29 3.23 -7.20
N ASP A 54 -11.93 4.14 -6.47
CA ASP A 54 -12.58 5.26 -7.11
C ASP A 54 -11.53 6.12 -7.83
N SER A 55 -12.00 6.92 -8.79
CA SER A 55 -11.14 7.77 -9.62
C SER A 55 -10.35 8.80 -8.80
N GLU A 56 -10.90 9.25 -7.68
CA GLU A 56 -10.25 10.19 -6.76
C GLU A 56 -9.05 9.54 -6.06
N THR A 57 -9.21 8.31 -5.57
CA THR A 57 -8.13 7.56 -4.91
C THR A 57 -7.02 7.19 -5.89
N LEU A 58 -7.36 6.84 -7.13
CA LEU A 58 -6.37 6.59 -8.19
C LEU A 58 -5.56 7.85 -8.52
N CYS A 59 -6.23 8.99 -8.66
CA CYS A 59 -5.59 10.27 -8.93
C CYS A 59 -4.59 10.64 -7.82
N ALA A 60 -4.99 10.48 -6.55
CA ALA A 60 -4.12 10.75 -5.41
C ALA A 60 -2.85 9.88 -5.41
N PHE A 61 -2.95 8.60 -5.81
CA PHE A 61 -1.78 7.73 -5.95
C PHE A 61 -0.84 8.19 -7.08
N GLU A 62 -1.37 8.67 -8.19
CA GLU A 62 -0.55 9.21 -9.28
C GLU A 62 0.17 10.50 -8.88
N GLU A 63 -0.47 11.37 -8.11
CA GLU A 63 0.18 12.57 -7.57
C GLU A 63 1.32 12.22 -6.61
N ILE A 64 1.12 11.24 -5.73
CA ILE A 64 2.18 10.75 -4.83
C ILE A 64 3.33 10.18 -5.67
N ARG A 65 3.04 9.41 -6.72
CA ARG A 65 4.05 8.83 -7.63
C ARG A 65 4.88 9.91 -8.32
N GLN A 66 4.28 11.01 -8.75
CA GLN A 66 4.99 12.11 -9.40
C GLN A 66 5.92 12.87 -8.44
N ARG A 67 5.59 12.88 -7.13
CA ARG A 67 6.38 13.53 -6.09
C ARG A 67 7.55 12.68 -5.59
N VAL A 68 7.60 11.39 -5.91
CA VAL A 68 8.75 10.53 -5.66
C VAL A 68 9.73 10.67 -6.84
N PRO A 69 10.92 11.28 -6.65
CA PRO A 69 11.89 11.47 -7.73
C PRO A 69 12.30 10.12 -8.34
N GLY A 70 12.37 10.08 -9.67
CA GLY A 70 12.46 8.88 -10.52
C GLY A 70 13.70 7.98 -10.37
N HIS A 71 13.96 7.45 -9.18
CA HIS A 71 14.87 6.32 -8.97
C HIS A 71 14.15 4.96 -8.99
N LEU A 72 13.07 4.83 -9.76
CA LEU A 72 12.37 3.56 -10.01
C LEU A 72 12.21 3.31 -11.51
N VAL A 73 13.31 3.49 -12.27
CA VAL A 73 13.41 3.04 -13.67
C VAL A 73 13.14 1.52 -13.79
N GLY A 74 13.29 0.74 -12.71
CA GLY A 74 12.94 -0.69 -12.66
C GLY A 74 11.44 -1.03 -12.57
N SER A 75 10.55 -0.09 -12.24
CA SER A 75 9.11 -0.39 -12.11
C SER A 75 8.34 -0.41 -13.42
N ARG A 76 8.92 0.07 -14.53
CA ARG A 76 8.27 0.06 -15.85
C ARG A 76 8.11 -1.36 -16.40
N GLU A 77 9.04 -2.26 -16.08
CA GLU A 77 9.00 -3.67 -16.50
C GLU A 77 8.01 -4.50 -15.66
N LEU A 78 7.93 -4.23 -14.35
CA LEU A 78 6.98 -4.92 -13.46
C LEU A 78 5.52 -4.62 -13.81
N LEU A 79 5.21 -3.42 -14.30
CA LEU A 79 3.84 -3.04 -14.68
C LEU A 79 3.46 -3.47 -16.11
N ALA A 80 4.42 -3.66 -17.02
CA ALA A 80 4.14 -4.23 -18.34
C ALA A 80 3.58 -5.67 -18.24
N CYS A 81 4.01 -6.42 -17.23
CA CYS A 81 3.48 -7.74 -16.90
C CYS A 81 2.03 -7.71 -16.38
N ILE A 82 1.57 -6.60 -15.80
CA ILE A 82 0.19 -6.49 -15.27
C ILE A 82 -0.80 -6.07 -16.36
N ALA A 83 -0.36 -5.29 -17.34
CA ALA A 83 -1.20 -4.84 -18.46
C ALA A 83 -1.38 -5.90 -19.56
N SER A 84 -0.58 -6.98 -19.56
CA SER A 84 -0.59 -8.03 -20.59
C SER A 84 -1.30 -9.32 -20.15
N SER A 85 -2.14 -9.28 -19.13
CA SER A 85 -2.92 -10.45 -18.65
C SER A 85 -4.40 -10.12 -18.46
#